data_AF-A0A4Q3JGA5-F1
#
_entry.id   AF-A0A4Q3JGA5-F1
#
_cell.length_a   1.000
_cell.length_b   1.000
_cell.length_c   1.000
_cell.angle_alpha   90.00
_cell.angle_beta   90.00
_cell.angle_gamma   90.00
#
_symmetry.space_group_name_H-M   'P 1'
#
loop_
_entity.id
_entity.type
_entity.pdbx_description
1 polymer ?
#
loop_
_entity_poly.entity_id
_entity_poly.type
_entity_poly.pdbx_seq_one_letter_code
_entity_poly.pdbx_strand_id
1 'polypeptide(L)'
;MKPVDLSDRPGDRVPAGGARRPVAAADRGPCAARARRVSVAGLLLGSPLSAGLLTASALLVGALTAAALSGCEPTPDEGGAGAAGGGQAPGVSLAVPVPAAGRVYARLDPPAVVTESDDWDLAFEGYDVFTHGGVTAPGAGAGFGPHDQATFTAGADPSPFYTADRAGGAFTGWYAYEGSPAHVLWSRYHTYGVSAGEQRWKVQVLGYYGELGGAPVTALYRLRFAELNADGTTGETRDLGSLDATAGGGAAPADRPSACLDLAAGQVLALTPAEAAASTAWHLCLRRDAITVNGE
;
A
#
# COMPACT_ATOMS: atom_id res chain seq x y z
N MET A 1 -25.40 -38.98 3.28
CA MET A 1 -26.04 -37.65 3.18
C MET A 1 -26.96 -37.66 1.96
N LYS A 2 -28.26 -37.37 2.12
CA LYS A 2 -29.21 -37.24 1.00
C LYS A 2 -29.10 -35.81 0.41
N PRO A 3 -29.20 -35.62 -0.92
CA PRO A 3 -29.17 -34.29 -1.51
C PRO A 3 -30.50 -33.56 -1.25
N VAL A 4 -30.41 -32.28 -0.91
CA VAL A 4 -31.54 -31.36 -0.75
C VAL A 4 -31.84 -30.75 -2.12
N ASP A 5 -33.09 -30.90 -2.56
CA ASP A 5 -33.66 -30.29 -3.76
C ASP A 5 -34.01 -28.82 -3.48
N LEU A 6 -33.52 -27.90 -4.32
CA LEU A 6 -33.63 -26.45 -4.17
C LEU A 6 -34.65 -25.83 -5.14
N SER A 7 -35.57 -26.61 -5.69
CA SER A 7 -36.50 -26.14 -6.71
C SER A 7 -37.72 -25.35 -6.21
N ASP A 8 -37.88 -25.14 -4.90
CA ASP A 8 -39.00 -24.36 -4.34
C ASP A 8 -38.51 -23.10 -3.59
N ARG A 9 -38.36 -21.99 -4.33
CA ARG A 9 -38.50 -20.66 -3.73
C ARG A 9 -39.47 -19.81 -4.55
N PRO A 10 -40.65 -19.48 -3.99
CA PRO A 10 -41.58 -18.54 -4.61
C PRO A 10 -40.99 -17.13 -4.59
N GLY A 11 -41.19 -16.44 -5.71
CA GLY A 11 -40.50 -15.19 -6.03
C GLY A 11 -40.85 -14.01 -5.14
N ASP A 12 -39.97 -13.01 -5.21
CA ASP A 12 -40.30 -11.65 -4.83
C ASP A 12 -39.84 -10.65 -5.88
N ARG A 13 -40.76 -9.71 -6.10
CA ARG A 13 -40.86 -8.81 -7.23
C ARG A 13 -39.88 -7.65 -7.09
N VAL A 14 -39.28 -7.25 -8.21
CA VAL A 14 -38.55 -5.98 -8.35
C VAL A 14 -39.55 -4.84 -8.52
N PRO A 15 -39.61 -3.83 -7.64
CA PRO A 15 -40.35 -2.61 -7.93
C PRO A 15 -39.52 -1.68 -8.83
N ALA A 16 -40.18 -1.21 -9.89
CA ALA A 16 -39.66 -0.27 -10.87
C ALA A 16 -39.58 1.16 -10.32
N GLY A 17 -38.56 1.90 -10.77
CA GLY A 17 -38.66 3.30 -11.18
C GLY A 17 -38.93 4.36 -10.10
N GLY A 18 -37.87 4.83 -9.43
CA GLY A 18 -37.86 6.10 -8.70
C GLY A 18 -36.94 7.12 -9.37
N ALA A 19 -37.52 8.13 -10.01
CA ALA A 19 -36.81 9.22 -10.67
C ALA A 19 -36.00 10.07 -9.66
N ARG A 20 -34.69 10.22 -9.89
CA ARG A 20 -33.83 11.11 -9.12
C ARG A 20 -34.02 12.56 -9.57
N ARG A 21 -34.36 13.44 -8.63
CA ARG A 21 -34.31 14.91 -8.79
C ARG A 21 -32.85 15.38 -8.87
N PRO A 22 -32.51 16.32 -9.75
CA PRO A 22 -31.18 16.94 -9.76
C PRO A 22 -31.05 17.91 -8.57
N VAL A 23 -29.98 17.76 -7.79
CA VAL A 23 -29.55 18.73 -6.78
C VAL A 23 -28.70 19.79 -7.47
N ALA A 24 -29.04 21.06 -7.22
CA ALA A 24 -28.42 22.23 -7.80
C ALA A 24 -26.91 22.32 -7.44
N ALA A 25 -26.12 22.66 -8.46
CA ALA A 25 -24.70 22.98 -8.32
C ALA A 25 -24.52 24.26 -7.49
N ALA A 26 -23.74 24.17 -6.42
CA ALA A 26 -23.26 25.34 -5.69
C ALA A 26 -22.12 26.00 -6.47
N ASP A 27 -22.33 27.27 -6.75
CA ASP A 27 -21.47 28.21 -7.47
C ASP A 27 -20.14 28.41 -6.71
N ARG A 28 -19.01 28.00 -7.31
CA ARG A 28 -17.67 28.33 -6.82
C ARG A 28 -17.11 29.44 -7.70
N GLY A 29 -17.10 30.66 -7.18
CA GLY A 29 -16.45 31.81 -7.83
C GLY A 29 -14.92 31.63 -7.91
N PRO A 30 -14.26 32.15 -8.96
CA PRO A 30 -12.82 31.97 -9.15
C PRO A 30 -12.01 33.04 -8.42
N CYS A 31 -11.12 32.61 -7.52
CA CYS A 31 -9.96 33.41 -7.11
C CYS A 31 -8.89 33.27 -8.20
N ALA A 32 -8.88 34.23 -9.13
CA ALA A 32 -7.85 34.36 -10.14
C ALA A 32 -6.56 34.91 -9.52
N ALA A 33 -5.56 34.05 -9.31
CA ALA A 33 -4.18 34.49 -9.10
C ALA A 33 -3.43 34.48 -10.45
N ARG A 34 -3.11 35.69 -10.94
CA ARG A 34 -2.28 35.94 -12.12
C ARG A 34 -0.92 35.25 -11.99
N ALA A 35 -0.62 34.34 -12.91
CA ALA A 35 0.76 33.94 -13.18
C ALA A 35 1.56 35.14 -13.72
N ARG A 36 2.56 35.60 -12.98
CA ARG A 36 3.61 36.48 -13.53
C ARG A 36 4.57 35.60 -14.33
N ARG A 37 4.60 35.82 -15.64
CA ARG A 37 5.66 35.33 -16.54
C ARG A 37 7.00 35.88 -16.04
N VAL A 38 7.91 35.01 -15.65
CA VAL A 38 9.34 35.32 -15.65
C VAL A 38 9.88 34.81 -16.98
N SER A 39 10.15 35.74 -17.90
CA SER A 39 10.93 35.46 -19.10
C SER A 39 12.39 35.48 -18.71
N VAL A 40 13.07 34.33 -18.82
CA VAL A 40 14.54 34.30 -18.86
C VAL A 40 14.91 34.16 -20.33
N ALA A 41 15.32 35.28 -20.91
CA ALA A 41 15.89 35.34 -22.24
C ALA A 41 17.40 35.08 -22.15
N GLY A 42 17.84 34.05 -22.89
CA GLY A 42 19.13 33.97 -23.59
C GLY A 42 20.43 33.95 -22.78
N LEU A 43 21.23 32.90 -22.99
CA LEU A 43 22.38 33.03 -23.89
C LEU A 43 22.92 31.64 -24.27
N LEU A 44 22.89 31.35 -25.56
CA LEU A 44 23.74 30.34 -26.19
C LEU A 44 25.15 30.91 -26.30
N LEU A 45 26.15 30.24 -25.74
CA LEU A 45 27.52 30.26 -26.23
C LEU A 45 28.19 28.92 -25.84
N GLY A 46 28.48 28.11 -26.85
CA GLY A 46 29.36 26.95 -26.69
C GLY A 46 30.81 27.37 -26.50
N SER A 47 31.62 26.47 -25.93
CA SER A 47 33.05 26.28 -26.23
C SER A 47 33.59 25.06 -25.46
N PRO A 48 34.72 24.47 -25.91
CA PRO A 48 35.08 23.09 -25.61
C PRO A 48 36.10 22.92 -24.47
N LEU A 49 36.22 21.66 -24.07
CA LEU A 49 37.31 20.96 -23.38
C LEU A 49 38.65 21.72 -23.24
N SER A 50 39.11 21.87 -22.00
CA SER A 50 40.53 21.73 -21.62
C SER A 50 40.67 21.56 -20.11
N ALA A 51 41.47 20.56 -19.73
CA ALA A 51 41.83 20.23 -18.35
C ALA A 51 42.89 21.19 -17.79
N GLY A 52 42.80 21.52 -16.51
CA GLY A 52 43.83 22.26 -15.80
C GLY A 52 43.42 22.67 -14.39
N LEU A 53 44.02 22.03 -13.40
CA LEU A 53 44.00 22.38 -11.98
C LEU A 53 44.30 23.87 -11.75
N LEU A 54 43.54 24.53 -10.87
CA LEU A 54 44.07 25.45 -9.85
C LEU A 54 42.96 25.83 -8.85
N THR A 55 43.33 25.71 -7.58
CA THR A 55 42.61 26.12 -6.37
C THR A 55 42.29 27.61 -6.33
N ALA A 56 41.06 27.97 -5.96
CA ALA A 56 40.76 29.26 -5.33
C ALA A 56 39.45 29.19 -4.54
N SER A 57 39.57 29.30 -3.21
CA SER A 57 38.47 29.58 -2.30
C SER A 57 37.90 30.96 -2.58
N ALA A 58 36.58 31.06 -2.72
CA ALA A 58 35.86 32.32 -2.68
C ALA A 58 34.68 32.18 -1.72
N LEU A 59 34.83 32.76 -0.52
CA LEU A 59 33.72 33.12 0.36
C LEU A 59 32.81 34.10 -0.41
N LEU A 60 31.54 33.74 -0.61
CA LEU A 60 30.51 34.71 -0.97
C LEU A 60 29.66 35.00 0.26
N VAL A 61 29.90 36.17 0.87
CA VAL A 61 29.02 36.80 1.84
C VAL A 61 27.90 37.48 1.05
N GLY A 62 26.74 36.82 0.96
CA GLY A 62 25.52 37.38 0.38
C GLY A 62 24.67 38.01 1.48
N ALA A 63 24.55 39.34 1.45
CA ALA A 63 23.79 40.13 2.39
C ALA A 63 22.28 39.83 2.34
N LEU A 64 21.69 39.69 3.53
CA LEU A 64 20.26 39.65 3.80
C LEU A 64 19.62 41.00 3.40
N THR A 65 18.69 40.98 2.45
CA THR A 65 17.69 42.05 2.28
C THR A 65 16.34 41.53 2.74
N ALA A 66 15.89 42.00 3.91
CA ALA A 66 14.55 41.82 4.42
C ALA A 66 13.58 42.70 3.61
N ALA A 67 12.77 42.09 2.76
CA ALA A 67 11.57 42.72 2.22
C ALA A 67 10.40 42.37 3.15
N ALA A 68 9.85 43.39 3.82
CA ALA A 68 8.67 43.26 4.65
C ALA A 68 7.48 42.76 3.82
N LEU A 69 6.98 41.58 4.16
CA LEU A 69 5.75 41.02 3.63
C LEU A 69 4.57 41.78 4.23
N SER A 70 3.80 42.42 3.36
CA SER A 70 2.46 42.95 3.68
C SER A 70 1.52 41.77 3.90
N GLY A 71 0.69 41.86 4.94
CA GLY A 71 -0.05 40.76 5.56
C GLY A 71 -0.87 39.88 4.62
N CYS A 72 -0.66 38.57 4.74
CA CYS A 72 -1.75 37.60 4.73
C CYS A 72 -2.01 37.24 6.18
N GLU A 73 -3.22 37.49 6.66
CA GLU A 73 -3.69 36.94 7.93
C GLU A 73 -3.51 35.41 7.91
N PRO A 74 -3.06 34.78 9.01
CA PRO A 74 -3.10 33.34 9.12
C PRO A 74 -4.57 32.92 9.03
N THR A 75 -4.92 32.17 7.98
CA THR A 75 -6.14 31.35 8.01
C THR A 75 -6.08 30.51 9.28
N PRO A 76 -7.12 30.54 10.13
CA PRO A 76 -7.13 29.68 11.30
C PRO A 76 -6.93 28.24 10.85
N ASP A 77 -6.02 27.58 11.55
CA ASP A 77 -5.73 26.17 11.49
C ASP A 77 -7.05 25.40 11.34
N GLU A 78 -7.32 24.84 10.17
CA GLU A 78 -8.31 23.77 10.05
C GLU A 78 -7.66 22.53 10.66
N GLY A 79 -7.48 22.57 11.97
CA GLY A 79 -7.21 21.41 12.79
C GLY A 79 -8.35 20.44 12.51
N GLY A 80 -8.03 19.40 11.74
CA GLY A 80 -8.94 18.31 11.46
C GLY A 80 -9.42 17.77 12.80
N ALA A 81 -10.64 18.15 13.18
CA ALA A 81 -11.29 17.67 14.36
C ALA A 81 -11.62 16.19 14.13
N GLY A 82 -10.66 15.32 14.44
CA GLY A 82 -10.93 13.93 14.71
C GLY A 82 -11.95 13.91 15.84
N ALA A 83 -13.18 13.49 15.53
CA ALA A 83 -14.26 13.42 16.49
C ALA A 83 -13.81 12.60 17.70
N ALA A 84 -13.68 13.25 18.86
CA ALA A 84 -13.36 12.62 20.13
C ALA A 84 -14.50 11.69 20.54
N GLY A 85 -14.44 10.44 20.07
CA GLY A 85 -15.37 9.37 20.42
C GLY A 85 -14.76 8.43 21.45
N GLY A 86 -15.07 8.67 22.72
CA GLY A 86 -14.78 7.75 23.84
C GLY A 86 -13.80 8.34 24.85
N GLY A 87 -14.18 8.36 26.13
CA GLY A 87 -13.33 8.84 27.21
C GLY A 87 -12.04 8.02 27.30
N GLN A 88 -10.93 8.59 26.82
CA GLN A 88 -9.60 8.02 27.03
C GLN A 88 -9.22 8.10 28.50
N ALA A 89 -8.64 7.03 29.05
CA ALA A 89 -7.88 7.10 30.29
C ALA A 89 -6.77 8.16 30.16
N PRO A 90 -6.35 8.83 31.26
CA PRO A 90 -5.30 9.84 31.19
C PRO A 90 -3.99 9.21 30.69
N GLY A 91 -3.60 9.56 29.47
CA GLY A 91 -2.34 9.16 28.85
C GLY A 91 -1.52 10.38 28.45
N VAL A 92 -0.21 10.18 28.27
CA VAL A 92 0.67 11.21 27.69
C VAL A 92 0.43 11.23 26.19
N SER A 93 0.04 12.37 25.64
CA SER A 93 -0.09 12.55 24.18
C SER A 93 1.29 12.79 23.58
N LEU A 94 1.65 11.99 22.56
CA LEU A 94 2.82 12.21 21.72
C LEU A 94 2.36 12.78 20.37
N ALA A 95 2.73 14.03 20.09
CA ALA A 95 2.51 14.64 18.78
C ALA A 95 3.73 14.36 17.88
N VAL A 96 3.50 13.73 16.72
CA VAL A 96 4.54 13.38 15.74
C VAL A 96 4.36 14.24 14.48
N PRO A 97 5.22 15.24 14.25
CA PRO A 97 5.09 16.13 13.08
C PRO A 97 5.65 15.46 11.82
N VAL A 98 4.79 14.81 11.04
CA VAL A 98 5.20 14.12 9.80
C VAL A 98 5.43 15.14 8.66
N PRO A 99 6.65 15.25 8.10
CA PRO A 99 6.94 16.18 7.03
C PRO A 99 6.34 15.70 5.69
N ALA A 100 6.20 16.64 4.74
CA ALA A 100 5.74 16.31 3.38
C ALA A 100 6.71 15.40 2.60
N ALA A 101 7.98 15.37 3.01
CA ALA A 101 9.01 14.47 2.48
C ALA A 101 9.96 14.05 3.61
N GLY A 102 10.40 12.80 3.57
CA GLY A 102 11.26 12.20 4.59
C GLY A 102 10.48 11.54 5.72
N ARG A 103 11.23 10.95 6.65
CA ARG A 103 10.72 10.07 7.71
C ARG A 103 10.96 10.64 9.09
N VAL A 104 10.02 10.43 10.00
CA VAL A 104 10.13 10.78 11.43
C VAL A 104 9.98 9.53 12.27
N TYR A 105 10.77 9.43 13.33
CA TYR A 105 10.86 8.25 14.19
C TYR A 105 10.30 8.57 15.57
N ALA A 106 9.62 7.60 16.16
CA ALA A 106 9.03 7.71 17.49
C ALA A 106 9.39 6.49 18.33
N ARG A 107 9.72 6.74 19.59
CA ARG A 107 9.79 5.74 20.65
C ARG A 107 8.52 5.82 21.48
N LEU A 108 7.98 4.68 21.89
CA LEU A 108 6.76 4.54 22.69
C LEU A 108 7.05 4.51 24.19
N ASP A 109 8.25 4.08 24.61
CA ASP A 109 8.65 4.02 26.02
C ASP A 109 10.09 4.55 26.28
N PRO A 110 10.26 5.72 26.93
CA PRO A 110 9.24 6.75 27.14
C PRO A 110 8.84 7.39 25.80
N PRO A 111 7.60 7.90 25.69
CA PRO A 111 7.09 8.48 24.45
C PRO A 111 7.90 9.70 24.01
N ALA A 112 8.55 9.62 22.86
CA ALA A 112 9.38 10.70 22.32
C ALA A 112 9.52 10.61 20.78
N VAL A 113 9.65 11.77 20.13
CA VAL A 113 10.17 11.85 18.76
C VAL A 113 11.69 11.75 18.82
N VAL A 114 12.26 10.88 18.00
CA VAL A 114 13.69 10.53 18.01
C VAL A 114 14.25 10.54 16.58
N THR A 115 15.55 10.28 16.43
CA THR A 115 16.22 10.15 15.14
C THR A 115 16.33 8.69 14.71
N GLU A 116 16.68 8.46 13.44
CA GLU A 116 16.90 7.11 12.89
C GLU A 116 17.97 6.32 13.64
N SER A 117 18.99 7.01 14.16
CA SER A 117 20.10 6.40 14.90
C SER A 117 19.79 6.08 16.36
N ASP A 118 18.65 6.54 16.88
CA ASP A 118 18.21 6.24 18.24
C ASP A 118 17.45 4.91 18.31
N ASP A 119 17.14 4.46 19.52
CA ASP A 119 16.14 3.41 19.71
C ASP A 119 14.74 3.98 19.43
N TRP A 120 14.11 3.49 18.36
CA TRP A 120 12.74 3.85 17.93
C TRP A 120 11.87 2.60 17.78
N ASP A 121 10.55 2.78 17.85
CA ASP A 121 9.55 1.71 17.73
C ASP A 121 8.71 1.85 16.46
N LEU A 122 8.33 3.08 16.14
CA LEU A 122 7.55 3.44 14.95
C LEU A 122 8.28 4.48 14.10
N ALA A 123 8.08 4.42 12.79
CA ALA A 123 8.45 5.49 11.88
C ALA A 123 7.28 5.90 10.99
N PHE A 124 7.24 7.17 10.59
CA PHE A 124 6.15 7.78 9.83
C PHE A 124 6.70 8.49 8.60
N GLU A 125 6.08 8.24 7.45
CA GLU A 125 6.43 8.89 6.17
C GLU A 125 5.15 9.05 5.34
N GLY A 126 4.76 10.30 5.05
CA GLY A 126 3.48 10.57 4.39
C GLY A 126 2.30 10.01 5.17
N TYR A 127 1.63 8.99 4.63
CA TYR A 127 0.50 8.30 5.26
C TYR A 127 0.86 6.93 5.86
N ASP A 128 2.11 6.50 5.70
CA ASP A 128 2.56 5.18 6.09
C ASP A 128 3.13 5.18 7.51
N VAL A 129 2.92 4.05 8.19
CA VAL A 129 3.47 3.78 9.51
C VAL A 129 4.27 2.48 9.42
N PHE A 130 5.51 2.54 9.90
CA PHE A 130 6.45 1.44 9.89
C PHE A 130 6.80 1.04 11.31
N THR A 131 7.05 -0.24 11.52
CA THR A 131 7.60 -0.78 12.76
C THR A 131 9.11 -0.92 12.66
N HIS A 132 9.81 -0.93 13.80
CA HIS A 132 11.24 -1.26 13.84
C HIS A 132 11.46 -2.76 13.64
N GLY A 133 11.04 -3.31 12.50
CA GLY A 133 11.23 -4.71 12.16
C GLY A 133 10.93 -5.03 10.71
N GLY A 134 11.20 -6.27 10.31
CA GLY A 134 10.92 -6.75 8.96
C GLY A 134 11.80 -6.10 7.89
N VAL A 135 11.20 -5.67 6.78
CA VAL A 135 11.94 -5.02 5.68
C VAL A 135 12.39 -3.60 6.00
N THR A 136 11.76 -2.96 7.00
CA THR A 136 12.03 -1.56 7.35
C THR A 136 13.34 -1.41 8.09
N ALA A 137 13.59 -2.29 9.08
CA ALA A 137 14.73 -2.17 9.98
C ALA A 137 15.01 -3.50 10.71
N PRO A 138 16.24 -3.73 11.21
CA PRO A 138 16.67 -5.02 11.74
C PRO A 138 16.09 -5.41 13.10
N GLY A 139 15.25 -4.56 13.70
CA GLY A 139 14.62 -4.83 15.00
C GLY A 139 13.52 -5.91 14.94
N ALA A 140 12.88 -6.14 16.09
CA ALA A 140 11.80 -7.12 16.25
C ALA A 140 10.39 -6.49 16.25
N GLY A 141 10.28 -5.23 15.80
CA GLY A 141 9.01 -4.52 15.70
C GLY A 141 8.03 -5.25 14.79
N ALA A 142 6.78 -5.31 15.24
CA ALA A 142 5.69 -5.96 14.52
C ALA A 142 4.33 -5.45 15.06
N GLY A 143 3.28 -5.55 14.24
CA GLY A 143 1.92 -5.14 14.59
C GLY A 143 0.87 -6.23 14.40
N PHE A 144 -0.34 -6.00 14.88
CA PHE A 144 -1.50 -6.88 14.68
C PHE A 144 -2.77 -6.06 14.38
N GLY A 145 -3.83 -6.75 13.97
CA GLY A 145 -5.12 -6.14 13.67
C GLY A 145 -5.41 -5.99 12.16
N PRO A 146 -6.32 -5.08 11.77
CA PRO A 146 -7.04 -4.12 12.63
C PRO A 146 -8.09 -4.77 13.55
N HIS A 147 -8.29 -4.19 14.75
CA HIS A 147 -9.35 -4.55 15.70
C HIS A 147 -10.25 -3.35 16.00
N ASP A 148 -11.39 -3.59 16.67
CA ASP A 148 -12.31 -2.54 17.10
C ASP A 148 -11.87 -1.83 18.39
N GLN A 149 -12.58 -0.75 18.75
CA GLN A 149 -12.32 0.02 19.98
C GLN A 149 -12.54 -0.82 21.25
N ALA A 150 -13.48 -1.76 21.24
CA ALA A 150 -13.76 -2.62 22.39
C ALA A 150 -12.53 -3.46 22.75
N THR A 151 -11.84 -3.98 21.73
CA THR A 151 -10.57 -4.71 21.87
C THR A 151 -9.50 -3.86 22.58
N PHE A 152 -9.36 -2.57 22.23
CA PHE A 152 -8.41 -1.66 22.88
C PHE A 152 -8.67 -1.51 24.39
N THR A 153 -9.93 -1.51 24.81
CA THR A 153 -10.31 -1.34 26.23
C THR A 153 -10.28 -2.62 27.07
N ALA A 154 -10.21 -3.80 26.45
CA ALA A 154 -10.36 -5.09 27.14
C ALA A 154 -9.14 -5.51 27.98
N GLY A 155 -7.98 -4.83 27.82
CA GLY A 155 -6.78 -5.01 28.67
C GLY A 155 -6.02 -6.33 28.51
N ALA A 156 -6.45 -7.21 27.61
CA ALA A 156 -5.77 -8.45 27.26
C ALA A 156 -5.19 -8.35 25.84
N ASP A 157 -4.07 -9.03 25.59
CA ASP A 157 -3.51 -9.16 24.25
C ASP A 157 -4.52 -9.89 23.34
N PRO A 158 -5.05 -9.24 22.30
CA PRO A 158 -6.08 -9.83 21.47
C PRO A 158 -5.52 -10.76 20.38
N SER A 159 -4.19 -10.79 20.19
CA SER A 159 -3.58 -11.55 19.10
C SER A 159 -2.30 -12.27 19.55
N PRO A 160 -2.23 -13.60 19.44
CA PRO A 160 -0.97 -14.31 19.60
C PRO A 160 -0.04 -14.15 18.38
N PHE A 161 -0.45 -13.40 17.34
CA PHE A 161 0.28 -13.24 16.08
C PHE A 161 0.56 -11.77 15.79
N TYR A 162 1.85 -11.46 15.64
CA TYR A 162 2.34 -10.15 15.22
C TYR A 162 3.03 -10.29 13.86
N THR A 163 2.85 -9.29 13.02
CA THR A 163 3.36 -9.23 11.66
C THR A 163 4.36 -8.09 11.58
N ALA A 164 5.65 -8.42 11.38
CA ALA A 164 6.68 -7.44 11.06
C ALA A 164 6.39 -6.80 9.71
N ASP A 165 6.97 -5.62 9.45
CA ASP A 165 6.78 -4.93 8.17
C ASP A 165 7.23 -5.79 6.99
N ARG A 166 6.46 -5.76 5.91
CA ARG A 166 6.74 -6.50 4.68
C ARG A 166 6.57 -5.58 3.49
N ALA A 167 7.39 -5.81 2.46
CA ALA A 167 7.03 -5.37 1.12
C ALA A 167 5.73 -6.07 0.73
N GLY A 168 4.81 -5.35 0.09
CA GLY A 168 3.54 -5.92 -0.32
C GLY A 168 2.71 -5.05 -1.26
N GLY A 169 3.21 -3.84 -1.58
CA GLY A 169 2.60 -2.89 -2.51
C GLY A 169 1.08 -2.81 -2.42
N ALA A 170 0.45 -2.67 -3.60
CA ALA A 170 -1.00 -2.54 -3.73
C ALA A 170 -1.78 -3.82 -3.34
N PHE A 171 -1.11 -4.97 -3.22
CA PHE A 171 -1.76 -6.23 -2.85
C PHE A 171 -1.76 -6.47 -1.34
N THR A 172 -1.15 -5.61 -0.53
CA THR A 172 -1.36 -5.62 0.92
C THR A 172 -2.85 -5.55 1.24
N GLY A 173 -3.31 -6.43 2.13
CA GLY A 173 -4.72 -6.47 2.51
C GLY A 173 -5.68 -6.92 1.40
N TRP A 174 -5.23 -7.73 0.43
CA TRP A 174 -6.13 -8.31 -0.58
C TRP A 174 -7.25 -9.18 0.00
N TYR A 175 -7.08 -9.60 1.26
CA TYR A 175 -8.05 -10.37 2.03
C TYR A 175 -8.58 -9.60 3.25
N ALA A 176 -9.72 -10.06 3.76
CA ALA A 176 -10.17 -9.79 5.12
C ALA A 176 -9.93 -11.06 5.96
N TYR A 177 -9.35 -10.91 7.15
CA TYR A 177 -9.17 -12.02 8.08
C TYR A 177 -10.32 -12.06 9.07
N GLU A 178 -10.99 -13.20 9.13
CA GLU A 178 -11.93 -13.51 10.20
C GLU A 178 -11.15 -14.21 11.31
N GLY A 179 -11.09 -13.58 12.49
CA GLY A 179 -10.36 -14.09 13.64
C GLY A 179 -11.00 -15.32 14.28
N SER A 180 -10.69 -15.56 15.55
CA SER A 180 -11.26 -16.68 16.31
C SER A 180 -12.80 -16.61 16.35
N PRO A 181 -13.51 -17.74 16.20
CA PRO A 181 -12.98 -19.10 16.08
C PRO A 181 -12.69 -19.54 14.63
N ALA A 182 -13.01 -18.74 13.62
CA ALA A 182 -13.01 -19.18 12.22
C ALA A 182 -11.61 -19.24 11.61
N HIS A 183 -10.75 -18.25 11.86
CA HIS A 183 -9.39 -18.14 11.31
C HIS A 183 -9.34 -18.28 9.76
N VAL A 184 -10.22 -17.56 9.05
CA VAL A 184 -10.39 -17.65 7.59
C VAL A 184 -9.96 -16.36 6.87
N LEU A 185 -9.32 -16.49 5.70
CA LEU A 185 -9.03 -15.37 4.79
C LEU A 185 -10.09 -15.27 3.69
N TRP A 186 -10.81 -14.17 3.65
CA TRP A 186 -11.80 -13.87 2.62
C TRP A 186 -11.20 -12.94 1.58
N SER A 187 -11.18 -13.32 0.30
CA SER A 187 -10.80 -12.35 -0.76
C SER A 187 -11.75 -11.17 -0.70
N ARG A 188 -11.20 -9.95 -0.77
CA ARG A 188 -12.00 -8.73 -0.88
C ARG A 188 -12.53 -8.50 -2.29
N TYR A 189 -12.12 -9.32 -3.26
CA TYR A 189 -12.45 -9.17 -4.68
C TYR A 189 -12.14 -7.78 -5.24
N HIS A 190 -11.12 -7.10 -4.71
CA HIS A 190 -10.64 -5.86 -5.31
C HIS A 190 -10.01 -6.15 -6.67
N THR A 191 -10.05 -5.16 -7.56
CA THR A 191 -9.32 -5.19 -8.84
C THR A 191 -8.07 -4.33 -8.70
N TYR A 192 -6.92 -4.92 -8.97
CA TYR A 192 -5.61 -4.29 -8.89
C TYR A 192 -5.09 -3.98 -10.29
N GLY A 193 -4.42 -2.85 -10.43
CA GLY A 193 -3.61 -2.56 -11.62
C GLY A 193 -2.20 -3.09 -11.44
N VAL A 194 -1.65 -3.75 -12.44
CA VAL A 194 -0.25 -4.17 -12.51
C VAL A 194 0.35 -3.59 -13.78
N SER A 195 1.58 -3.07 -13.72
CA SER A 195 2.27 -2.50 -14.88
C SER A 195 3.69 -3.02 -14.98
N ALA A 196 4.15 -3.29 -16.19
CA ALA A 196 5.55 -3.57 -16.51
C ALA A 196 5.93 -2.84 -17.80
N GLY A 197 6.66 -1.74 -17.66
CA GLY A 197 6.87 -0.80 -18.75
C GLY A 197 5.54 -0.20 -19.24
N GLU A 198 5.26 -0.33 -20.53
CA GLU A 198 4.02 0.18 -21.15
C GLU A 198 2.83 -0.78 -21.01
N GLN A 199 3.08 -2.05 -20.72
CA GLN A 199 2.03 -3.06 -20.55
C GLN A 199 1.34 -2.90 -19.20
N ARG A 200 0.02 -3.06 -19.19
CA ARG A 200 -0.82 -2.93 -18.01
C ARG A 200 -1.83 -4.06 -17.95
N TRP A 201 -2.14 -4.53 -16.75
CA TRP A 201 -3.14 -5.55 -16.50
C TRP A 201 -4.07 -5.13 -15.38
N LYS A 202 -5.30 -5.62 -15.44
CA LYS A 202 -6.16 -5.72 -14.27
C LYS A 202 -6.08 -7.14 -13.71
N VAL A 203 -5.95 -7.27 -12.40
CA VAL A 203 -5.84 -8.54 -11.69
C VAL A 203 -6.86 -8.57 -10.56
N GLN A 204 -7.51 -9.71 -10.36
CA GLN A 204 -8.38 -9.93 -9.21
C GLN A 204 -8.09 -11.29 -8.60
N VAL A 205 -7.91 -11.30 -7.28
CA VAL A 205 -7.85 -12.53 -6.49
C VAL A 205 -9.27 -13.01 -6.21
N LEU A 206 -9.57 -14.24 -6.60
CA LEU A 206 -10.88 -14.86 -6.46
C LEU A 206 -10.95 -15.81 -5.25
N GLY A 207 -9.82 -16.38 -4.83
CA GLY A 207 -9.78 -17.28 -3.69
C GLY A 207 -8.37 -17.71 -3.31
N TYR A 208 -8.27 -18.30 -2.12
CA TYR A 208 -7.01 -18.70 -1.45
C TYR A 208 -6.98 -20.16 -1.01
N TYR A 209 -8.15 -20.79 -0.99
CA TYR A 209 -8.34 -22.17 -0.60
C TYR A 209 -8.68 -23.00 -1.83
N GLY A 210 -8.13 -24.20 -1.88
CA GLY A 210 -8.40 -25.21 -2.89
C GLY A 210 -8.23 -26.61 -2.32
N GLU A 211 -8.18 -27.61 -3.19
CA GLU A 211 -7.91 -28.99 -2.81
C GLU A 211 -6.66 -29.51 -3.52
N LEU A 212 -5.80 -30.21 -2.77
CA LEU A 212 -4.66 -30.95 -3.30
C LEU A 212 -4.75 -32.39 -2.80
N GLY A 213 -4.82 -33.35 -3.73
CA GLY A 213 -4.97 -34.76 -3.37
C GLY A 213 -6.27 -35.07 -2.60
N GLY A 214 -7.34 -34.30 -2.83
CA GLY A 214 -8.64 -34.44 -2.15
C GLY A 214 -8.67 -33.91 -0.71
N ALA A 215 -7.60 -33.23 -0.27
CA ALA A 215 -7.56 -32.55 1.03
C ALA A 215 -7.60 -31.03 0.82
N PRO A 216 -8.30 -30.28 1.68
CA PRO A 216 -8.30 -28.83 1.63
C PRO A 216 -6.92 -28.27 1.94
N VAL A 217 -6.44 -27.35 1.12
CA VAL A 217 -5.13 -26.69 1.26
C VAL A 217 -5.30 -25.17 1.16
N THR A 218 -4.49 -24.48 1.95
CA THR A 218 -4.38 -23.01 1.96
C THR A 218 -3.29 -22.55 1.00
N ALA A 219 -3.41 -21.32 0.48
CA ALA A 219 -2.50 -20.79 -0.54
C ALA A 219 -2.54 -21.55 -1.87
N LEU A 220 -3.70 -22.11 -2.21
CA LEU A 220 -4.05 -22.48 -3.58
C LEU A 220 -4.90 -21.37 -4.16
N TYR A 221 -4.26 -20.48 -4.91
CA TYR A 221 -4.90 -19.28 -5.41
C TYR A 221 -5.81 -19.57 -6.59
N ARG A 222 -6.93 -18.86 -6.59
CA ARG A 222 -7.74 -18.61 -7.77
C ARG A 222 -7.63 -17.14 -8.11
N LEU A 223 -7.30 -16.82 -9.35
CA LEU A 223 -7.17 -15.45 -9.81
C LEU A 223 -7.65 -15.33 -11.24
N ARG A 224 -7.97 -14.09 -11.63
CA ARG A 224 -8.22 -13.74 -13.02
C ARG A 224 -7.51 -12.46 -13.39
N PHE A 225 -7.11 -12.35 -14.63
CA PHE A 225 -6.45 -11.16 -15.14
C PHE A 225 -6.78 -10.92 -16.60
N ALA A 226 -6.62 -9.69 -17.03
CA ALA A 226 -6.73 -9.30 -18.42
C ALA A 226 -5.81 -8.11 -18.69
N GLU A 227 -5.23 -8.06 -19.89
CA GLU A 227 -4.48 -6.89 -20.34
C GLU A 227 -5.41 -5.68 -20.49
N LEU A 228 -4.90 -4.52 -20.12
CA LEU A 228 -5.50 -3.22 -20.37
C LEU A 228 -4.79 -2.61 -21.57
N ASN A 229 -5.48 -2.64 -22.71
CA ASN A 229 -4.97 -2.13 -23.98
C ASN A 229 -4.69 -0.62 -23.88
N ALA A 230 -3.82 -0.12 -24.77
CA ALA A 230 -3.45 1.30 -24.79
C ALA A 230 -4.65 2.25 -25.01
N ASP A 231 -5.70 1.77 -25.68
CA ASP A 231 -6.96 2.49 -25.91
C ASP A 231 -7.94 2.46 -24.72
N GLY A 232 -7.53 1.83 -23.60
CA GLY A 232 -8.34 1.68 -22.39
C GLY A 232 -9.32 0.50 -22.43
N THR A 233 -9.37 -0.26 -23.52
CA THR A 233 -10.18 -1.48 -23.58
C THR A 233 -9.53 -2.64 -22.83
N THR A 234 -10.33 -3.63 -22.44
CA THR A 234 -9.83 -4.86 -21.81
C THR A 234 -9.65 -5.93 -22.87
N GLY A 235 -8.49 -6.59 -22.87
CA GLY A 235 -8.23 -7.79 -23.66
C GLY A 235 -8.98 -9.04 -23.17
N GLU A 236 -8.53 -10.21 -23.60
CA GLU A 236 -9.09 -11.48 -23.14
C GLU A 236 -8.87 -11.66 -21.63
N THR A 237 -9.90 -12.10 -20.91
CA THR A 237 -9.76 -12.48 -19.50
C THR A 237 -9.27 -13.91 -19.39
N ARG A 238 -8.19 -14.10 -18.66
CA ARG A 238 -7.61 -15.40 -18.33
C ARG A 238 -7.88 -15.72 -16.87
N ASP A 239 -8.42 -16.91 -16.62
CA ASP A 239 -8.65 -17.45 -15.28
C ASP A 239 -7.58 -18.49 -14.92
N LEU A 240 -7.00 -18.39 -13.72
CA LEU A 240 -6.12 -19.41 -13.15
C LEU A 240 -6.79 -20.00 -11.91
N GLY A 241 -7.11 -21.30 -11.98
CA GLY A 241 -7.95 -21.98 -10.99
C GLY A 241 -7.21 -22.65 -9.84
N SER A 242 -5.89 -22.83 -9.91
CA SER A 242 -5.11 -23.60 -8.91
C SER A 242 -3.64 -23.23 -8.94
N LEU A 243 -3.33 -21.99 -8.61
CA LEU A 243 -1.96 -21.52 -8.50
C LEU A 243 -1.37 -21.93 -7.13
N ASP A 244 -0.39 -22.84 -7.13
CA ASP A 244 0.21 -23.36 -5.91
C ASP A 244 1.22 -22.38 -5.30
N ALA A 245 0.75 -21.61 -4.33
CA ALA A 245 1.56 -20.71 -3.52
C ALA A 245 1.79 -21.26 -2.11
N THR A 246 1.73 -22.58 -1.92
CA THR A 246 1.89 -23.21 -0.59
C THR A 246 3.27 -23.02 0.01
N ALA A 247 4.26 -22.69 -0.81
CA ALA A 247 5.59 -22.29 -0.35
C ALA A 247 5.53 -21.05 0.55
N GLY A 248 6.33 -21.05 1.62
CA GLY A 248 6.41 -19.95 2.60
C GLY A 248 5.73 -20.22 3.95
N GLY A 249 5.67 -19.19 4.79
CA GLY A 249 5.22 -19.26 6.18
C GLY A 249 6.41 -19.28 7.16
N GLY A 250 6.15 -19.08 8.45
CA GLY A 250 7.20 -18.85 9.46
C GLY A 250 8.26 -19.97 9.58
N ALA A 251 7.97 -21.18 9.11
CA ALA A 251 8.87 -22.33 9.16
C ALA A 251 9.30 -22.86 7.78
N ALA A 252 8.91 -22.21 6.66
CA ALA A 252 9.27 -22.73 5.34
C ALA A 252 10.70 -22.35 4.95
N PRO A 253 11.47 -23.28 4.38
CA PRO A 253 12.80 -22.99 3.85
C PRO A 253 12.77 -21.83 2.85
N ALA A 254 13.78 -20.96 2.94
CA ALA A 254 13.90 -19.79 2.07
C ALA A 254 14.08 -20.17 0.59
N ASP A 255 14.61 -21.36 0.30
CA ASP A 255 14.86 -21.89 -1.04
C ASP A 255 13.65 -22.61 -1.66
N ARG A 256 12.51 -22.72 -0.96
CA ARG A 256 11.28 -23.25 -1.58
C ARG A 256 10.82 -22.29 -2.69
N PRO A 257 10.58 -22.76 -3.93
CA PRO A 257 10.07 -21.92 -5.00
C PRO A 257 8.67 -21.35 -4.69
N SER A 258 8.49 -20.07 -4.98
CA SER A 258 7.20 -19.38 -5.04
C SER A 258 6.55 -19.58 -6.41
N ALA A 259 5.24 -19.33 -6.50
CA ALA A 259 4.53 -19.32 -7.79
C ALA A 259 4.56 -17.91 -8.39
N CYS A 260 5.40 -17.71 -9.40
CA CYS A 260 5.60 -16.44 -10.07
C CYS A 260 4.91 -16.41 -11.43
N LEU A 261 3.93 -15.51 -11.59
CA LEU A 261 3.12 -15.36 -12.78
C LEU A 261 3.74 -14.36 -13.76
N ASP A 262 4.01 -14.82 -14.97
CA ASP A 262 4.13 -13.97 -16.15
C ASP A 262 2.73 -13.65 -16.69
N LEU A 263 2.27 -12.41 -16.50
CA LEU A 263 0.96 -11.95 -16.97
C LEU A 263 0.89 -11.81 -18.49
N ALA A 264 2.01 -11.55 -19.17
CA ALA A 264 2.04 -11.43 -20.62
C ALA A 264 1.85 -12.82 -21.26
N ALA A 265 2.69 -13.79 -20.87
CA ALA A 265 2.58 -15.16 -21.37
C ALA A 265 1.42 -15.94 -20.74
N GLY A 266 0.89 -15.49 -19.59
CA GLY A 266 -0.05 -16.26 -18.77
C GLY A 266 0.57 -17.53 -18.19
N GLN A 267 1.88 -17.52 -17.96
CA GLN A 267 2.65 -18.69 -17.51
C GLN A 267 3.04 -18.58 -16.05
N VAL A 268 3.05 -19.72 -15.36
CA VAL A 268 3.53 -19.81 -13.98
C VAL A 268 4.95 -20.35 -14.00
N LEU A 269 5.84 -19.61 -13.37
CA LEU A 269 7.24 -19.93 -13.13
C LEU A 269 7.40 -20.32 -11.67
N ALA A 270 8.07 -21.45 -11.39
CA ALA A 270 8.46 -21.82 -10.04
C ALA A 270 9.85 -21.22 -9.77
N LEU A 271 9.92 -20.12 -9.01
CA LEU A 271 11.17 -19.42 -8.72
C LEU A 271 11.39 -19.33 -7.22
N THR A 272 12.59 -19.65 -6.75
CA THR A 272 13.00 -19.29 -5.38
C THR A 272 12.98 -17.77 -5.20
N PRO A 273 12.89 -17.26 -3.96
CA PRO A 273 12.99 -15.82 -3.70
C PRO A 273 14.24 -15.17 -4.31
N ALA A 274 15.38 -15.86 -4.27
CA ALA A 274 16.63 -15.37 -4.87
C ALA A 274 16.56 -15.31 -6.40
N GLU A 275 16.01 -16.34 -7.05
CA GLU A 275 15.81 -16.35 -8.51
C GLU A 275 14.78 -15.31 -8.96
N ALA A 276 13.70 -15.16 -8.19
CA ALA A 276 12.67 -14.15 -8.46
C ALA A 276 13.27 -12.74 -8.40
N ALA A 277 14.05 -12.42 -7.37
CA ALA A 277 14.73 -11.13 -7.23
C ALA A 277 15.73 -10.83 -8.36
N ALA A 278 16.33 -11.87 -8.96
CA ALA A 278 17.27 -11.72 -10.07
C ALA A 278 16.60 -11.74 -11.46
N SER A 279 15.29 -11.95 -11.54
CA SER A 279 14.57 -12.19 -12.80
C SER A 279 13.58 -11.08 -13.11
N THR A 280 13.48 -10.72 -14.38
CA THR A 280 12.46 -9.80 -14.93
C THR A 280 11.37 -10.54 -15.72
N ALA A 281 11.34 -11.88 -15.66
CA ALA A 281 10.45 -12.71 -16.47
C ALA A 281 9.05 -12.91 -15.85
N TRP A 282 8.77 -12.31 -14.70
CA TRP A 282 7.53 -12.46 -13.97
C TRP A 282 6.99 -11.09 -13.54
N HIS A 283 5.70 -11.04 -13.19
CA HIS A 283 5.01 -9.81 -12.81
C HIS A 283 4.49 -9.87 -11.38
N LEU A 284 3.93 -11.02 -10.98
CA LEU A 284 3.46 -11.27 -9.62
C LEU A 284 4.07 -12.55 -9.06
N CYS A 285 4.59 -12.57 -7.84
CA CYS A 285 4.96 -13.81 -7.15
C CYS A 285 4.05 -14.02 -5.93
N LEU A 286 3.52 -15.23 -5.80
CA LEU A 286 2.64 -15.62 -4.70
C LEU A 286 3.35 -16.61 -3.79
N ARG A 287 3.30 -16.34 -2.48
CA ARG A 287 3.94 -17.14 -1.43
C ARG A 287 3.13 -17.03 -0.13
N ARG A 288 2.42 -18.09 0.25
CA ARG A 288 1.38 -18.05 1.29
C ARG A 288 0.37 -16.96 1.01
N ASP A 289 0.09 -16.07 1.96
CA ASP A 289 -0.80 -14.93 1.83
C ASP A 289 -0.17 -13.74 1.09
N ALA A 290 1.16 -13.76 0.87
CA ALA A 290 1.86 -12.66 0.24
C ALA A 290 1.77 -12.72 -1.30
N ILE A 291 1.54 -11.55 -1.89
CA ILE A 291 1.62 -11.32 -3.33
C ILE A 291 2.60 -10.15 -3.52
N THR A 292 3.74 -10.41 -4.15
CA THR A 292 4.75 -9.39 -4.47
C THR A 292 4.70 -9.04 -5.94
N VAL A 293 5.05 -7.79 -6.26
CA VAL A 293 5.14 -7.29 -7.63
C VAL A 293 6.61 -7.23 -8.04
N ASN A 294 6.92 -7.55 -9.30
CA ASN A 294 8.29 -7.45 -9.80
C ASN A 294 8.74 -5.98 -9.84
N GLY A 295 9.93 -5.70 -9.31
CA GLY A 295 10.49 -4.34 -9.21
C GLY A 295 10.15 -3.60 -7.91
N GLU A 296 9.46 -4.26 -6.97
CA GLU A 296 9.35 -3.84 -5.56
C GLU A 296 10.60 -4.21 -4.75
#